data_AF-A0A5R9EE75-F1
#
_entry.id   AF-A0A5R9EE75-F1
#
_cell.length_a   1.000
_cell.length_b   1.000
_cell.length_c   1.000
_cell.angle_alpha   90.00
_cell.angle_beta   90.00
_cell.angle_gamma   90.00
#
_symmetry.space_group_name_H-M   'P 1'
#
loop_
_entity.id
_entity.type
_entity.pdbx_description
1 polymer ?
#
loop_
_entity_poly.entity_id
_entity_poly.type
_entity_poly.pdbx_seq_one_letter_code
_entity_poly.pdbx_strand_id
1 'polypeptide(L)'
;MRSLLTATGDDWDRRGHRLVVLGEPPSSAAWARDWLLAEPDSADAAVLLACAEVRAALRGKERPESARAACLVAAGLAPRDPTPWLAQLLLARTLGTEGEVARLFDEVRVRHPEHHHAHHLMAARLAERRAGAGQDPLHEVYDFASWAAEQAPADSPLAVLPVVAHAERYRVLAAAGREPVDPLASGHWTGRRARLVMKAAFDWWLEWEGEDHPRNRLDLNYLAHAKYCEGRSAEAAALFHRIGPHATPDPWSYPDRDPHHAFQAARDAALGSV
;
A
#
# COMPACT_ATOMS: atom_id res chain seq x y z
N MET A 1 6.20 -19.78 12.00
CA MET A 1 6.01 -19.34 10.60
C MET A 1 5.16 -20.31 9.80
N ARG A 2 5.52 -21.59 9.68
CA ARG A 2 4.75 -22.60 8.91
C ARG A 2 3.27 -22.67 9.29
N SER A 3 2.98 -22.89 10.58
CA SER A 3 1.60 -22.95 11.09
C SER A 3 0.79 -21.67 10.85
N LEU A 4 1.45 -20.50 10.79
CA LEU A 4 0.79 -19.22 10.50
C LEU A 4 0.33 -19.16 9.04
N LEU A 5 1.18 -19.58 8.10
CA LEU A 5 0.87 -19.57 6.67
C LEU A 5 -0.22 -20.60 6.34
N THR A 6 -0.11 -21.81 6.89
CA THR A 6 -1.14 -22.85 6.75
C THR A 6 -2.49 -22.40 7.28
N ALA A 7 -2.53 -21.74 8.45
CA ALA A 7 -3.77 -21.22 9.03
C ALA A 7 -4.36 -20.01 8.27
N THR A 8 -3.60 -19.37 7.36
CA THR A 8 -4.10 -18.26 6.55
C THR A 8 -5.00 -18.74 5.42
N GLY A 9 -4.74 -19.95 4.90
CA GLY A 9 -5.47 -20.50 3.76
C GLY A 9 -5.46 -19.55 2.55
N ASP A 10 -6.65 -19.38 1.96
CA ASP A 10 -6.90 -18.59 0.75
C ASP A 10 -7.35 -17.13 1.05
N ASP A 11 -7.19 -16.64 2.29
CA ASP A 11 -7.32 -15.20 2.58
C ASP A 11 -6.13 -14.46 1.94
N TRP A 12 -6.29 -14.11 0.67
CA TRP A 12 -5.19 -13.64 -0.18
C TRP A 12 -4.58 -12.32 0.28
N ASP A 13 -5.40 -11.37 0.76
CA ASP A 13 -4.87 -10.13 1.32
C ASP A 13 -4.06 -10.39 2.59
N ARG A 14 -4.53 -11.28 3.48
CA ARG A 14 -3.79 -11.61 4.72
C ARG A 14 -2.54 -12.40 4.42
N ARG A 15 -2.61 -13.35 3.48
CA ARG A 15 -1.47 -14.15 3.04
C ARG A 15 -0.41 -13.28 2.40
N GLY A 16 -0.79 -12.43 1.44
CA GLY A 16 0.11 -11.49 0.79
C GLY A 16 0.74 -10.51 1.77
N HIS A 17 -0.05 -9.95 2.71
CA HIS A 17 0.47 -9.08 3.75
C HIS A 17 1.50 -9.80 4.64
N ARG A 18 1.18 -11.00 5.15
CA ARG A 18 2.09 -11.78 6.01
C ARG A 18 3.39 -12.11 5.30
N LEU A 19 3.34 -12.58 4.05
CA LEU A 19 4.53 -12.99 3.30
C LEU A 19 5.41 -11.79 2.93
N VAL A 20 4.82 -10.66 2.56
CA VAL A 20 5.58 -9.42 2.29
C VAL A 20 6.28 -8.92 3.56
N VAL A 21 5.61 -8.94 4.71
CA VAL A 21 6.20 -8.53 6.00
C VAL A 21 7.27 -9.53 6.46
N LEU A 22 6.98 -10.83 6.41
CA LEU A 22 7.95 -11.87 6.78
C LEU A 22 9.17 -11.89 5.84
N GLY A 23 9.06 -11.39 4.61
CA GLY A 23 10.18 -11.23 3.68
C GLY A 23 11.08 -10.01 3.95
N GLU A 24 10.70 -9.10 4.84
CA GLU A 24 11.49 -7.87 5.10
C GLU A 24 12.84 -8.12 5.80
N PRO A 25 12.92 -8.93 6.87
CA PRO A 25 14.18 -9.17 7.57
C PRO A 25 15.29 -9.69 6.63
N PRO A 26 16.54 -9.23 6.77
CA PRO A 26 17.64 -9.70 5.93
C PRO A 26 17.88 -11.22 5.99
N SER A 27 17.52 -11.88 7.09
CA SER A 27 17.67 -13.33 7.28
C SER A 27 16.59 -14.15 6.58
N SER A 28 15.50 -13.55 6.11
CA SER A 28 14.33 -14.30 5.60
C SER A 28 14.65 -15.16 4.39
N ALA A 29 15.51 -14.70 3.48
CA ALA A 29 15.92 -15.50 2.31
C ALA A 29 16.70 -16.75 2.73
N ALA A 30 17.59 -16.65 3.72
CA ALA A 30 18.34 -17.80 4.23
C ALA A 30 17.39 -18.83 4.86
N TRP A 31 16.47 -18.38 5.72
CA TRP A 31 15.47 -19.26 6.34
C TRP A 31 14.55 -19.93 5.31
N ALA A 32 14.14 -19.21 4.27
CA ALA A 32 13.31 -19.78 3.21
C ALA A 32 14.06 -20.84 2.40
N ARG A 33 15.36 -20.63 2.13
CA ARG A 33 16.22 -21.64 1.48
C ARG A 33 16.41 -22.88 2.35
N ASP A 34 16.66 -22.71 3.65
CA ASP A 34 16.76 -23.84 4.59
C ASP A 34 15.45 -24.65 4.64
N TRP A 35 14.29 -23.97 4.57
CA TRP A 35 13.00 -24.65 4.47
C TRP A 35 12.88 -25.43 3.15
N LEU A 36 13.26 -24.84 2.01
CA LEU A 36 13.24 -25.54 0.72
C LEU A 36 14.23 -26.72 0.66
N LEU A 37 15.34 -26.70 1.41
CA LEU A 37 16.22 -27.88 1.52
C LEU A 37 15.52 -29.05 2.21
N ALA A 38 14.67 -28.77 3.21
CA ALA A 38 13.90 -29.79 3.91
C ALA A 38 12.64 -30.21 3.15
N GLU A 39 12.00 -29.28 2.44
CA GLU A 39 10.73 -29.45 1.71
C GLU A 39 10.81 -28.76 0.32
N PRO A 40 11.43 -29.40 -0.70
CA PRO A 40 11.72 -28.76 -1.99
C PRO A 40 10.49 -28.28 -2.76
N ASP A 41 9.36 -28.96 -2.61
CA ASP A 41 8.10 -28.65 -3.29
C ASP A 41 7.19 -27.73 -2.46
N SER A 42 7.68 -27.15 -1.36
CA SER A 42 6.90 -26.28 -0.49
C SER A 42 6.60 -24.93 -1.16
N ALA A 43 5.34 -24.77 -1.61
CA ALA A 43 4.83 -23.53 -2.17
C ALA A 43 4.99 -22.34 -1.20
N ASP A 44 4.70 -22.53 0.09
CA ASP A 44 4.84 -21.48 1.11
C ASP A 44 6.29 -21.01 1.26
N ALA A 45 7.25 -21.95 1.26
CA ALA A 45 8.67 -21.64 1.35
C ALA A 45 9.15 -20.89 0.10
N ALA A 46 8.69 -21.31 -1.09
CA ALA A 46 9.03 -20.66 -2.35
C ALA A 46 8.48 -19.23 -2.43
N VAL A 47 7.24 -19.00 -1.99
CA VAL A 47 6.64 -17.64 -2.00
C VAL A 47 7.35 -16.74 -0.97
N LEU A 48 7.69 -17.26 0.21
CA LEU A 48 8.48 -16.50 1.18
C LEU A 48 9.86 -16.14 0.62
N LEU A 49 10.54 -17.07 -0.05
CA LEU A 49 11.82 -16.80 -0.70
C LEU A 49 11.65 -15.69 -1.73
N ALA A 50 10.64 -15.78 -2.61
CA ALA A 50 10.35 -14.77 -3.61
C ALA A 50 10.15 -13.37 -3.00
N CYS A 51 9.34 -13.25 -1.93
CA CYS A 51 9.17 -11.99 -1.21
C CYS A 51 10.49 -11.48 -0.60
N ALA A 52 11.30 -12.36 -0.01
CA ALA A 52 12.58 -11.98 0.59
C ALA A 52 13.61 -11.51 -0.46
N GLU A 53 13.70 -12.19 -1.60
CA GLU A 53 14.59 -11.81 -2.71
C GLU A 53 14.17 -10.47 -3.32
N VAL A 54 12.86 -10.22 -3.47
CA VAL A 54 12.35 -8.91 -3.90
C VAL A 54 12.76 -7.80 -2.92
N ARG A 55 12.61 -8.03 -1.61
CA ARG A 55 13.05 -7.07 -0.58
C ARG A 55 14.57 -6.86 -0.61
N ALA A 56 15.35 -7.90 -0.84
CA ALA A 56 16.80 -7.80 -1.00
C ALA A 56 17.19 -7.00 -2.25
N ALA A 57 16.53 -7.24 -3.39
CA ALA A 57 16.76 -6.53 -4.64
C ALA A 57 16.45 -5.03 -4.53
N LEU A 58 15.34 -4.66 -3.88
CA LEU A 58 15.01 -3.25 -3.62
C LEU A 58 16.01 -2.54 -2.69
N ARG A 59 16.75 -3.30 -1.87
CA ARG A 59 17.87 -2.77 -1.06
C ARG A 59 19.22 -2.80 -1.78
N GLY A 60 19.26 -3.23 -3.04
CA GLY A 60 20.50 -3.40 -3.81
C GLY A 60 21.39 -4.54 -3.29
N LYS A 61 20.82 -5.55 -2.63
CA LYS A 61 21.52 -6.71 -2.07
C LYS A 61 21.32 -8.01 -2.86
N GLU A 62 20.45 -7.99 -3.86
CA GLU A 62 20.23 -9.08 -4.82
C GLU A 62 19.97 -8.49 -6.20
N ARG A 63 20.20 -9.28 -7.26
CA ARG A 63 19.88 -8.87 -8.63
C ARG A 63 18.37 -8.96 -8.88
N PRO A 64 17.74 -7.93 -9.48
CA PRO A 64 16.32 -7.96 -9.82
C PRO A 64 15.90 -9.19 -10.64
N GLU A 65 16.77 -9.69 -11.51
CA GLU A 65 16.52 -10.89 -12.32
C GLU A 65 16.42 -12.15 -11.46
N SER A 66 17.26 -12.31 -10.43
CA SER A 66 17.16 -13.44 -9.50
C SER A 66 15.83 -13.40 -8.75
N ALA A 67 15.42 -12.22 -8.28
CA ALA A 67 14.16 -12.04 -7.57
C ALA A 67 12.95 -12.35 -8.46
N ARG A 68 12.96 -11.90 -9.73
CA ARG A 68 11.93 -12.25 -10.73
C ARG A 68 11.87 -13.77 -10.97
N ALA A 69 13.02 -14.43 -11.11
CA ALA A 69 13.07 -15.89 -11.29
C ALA A 69 12.47 -16.63 -10.09
N ALA A 70 12.80 -16.24 -8.86
CA ALA A 70 12.22 -16.82 -7.65
C ALA A 70 10.69 -16.64 -7.60
N CYS A 71 10.18 -15.47 -8.01
CA CYS A 71 8.74 -15.24 -8.09
C CYS A 71 8.05 -16.14 -9.14
N LEU A 72 8.68 -16.37 -10.30
CA LEU A 72 8.13 -17.26 -11.33
C LEU A 72 8.10 -18.72 -10.87
N VAL A 73 9.13 -19.18 -10.16
CA VAL A 73 9.12 -20.52 -9.52
C VAL A 73 7.97 -20.63 -8.51
N ALA A 74 7.82 -19.64 -7.62
CA ALA A 74 6.74 -19.61 -6.64
C ALA A 74 5.35 -19.59 -7.31
N ALA A 75 5.17 -18.82 -8.39
CA ALA A 75 3.92 -18.78 -9.15
C ALA A 75 3.60 -20.13 -9.81
N GLY A 76 4.61 -20.89 -10.25
CA GLY A 76 4.42 -22.24 -10.78
C GLY A 76 3.96 -23.25 -9.73
N LEU A 77 4.47 -23.14 -8.49
CA LEU A 77 4.09 -24.01 -7.37
C LEU A 77 2.72 -23.63 -6.77
N ALA A 78 2.32 -22.36 -6.85
CA ALA A 78 1.07 -21.84 -6.30
C ALA A 78 0.28 -21.01 -7.33
N PRO A 79 -0.29 -21.65 -8.38
CA PRO A 79 -0.87 -20.92 -9.52
C PRO A 79 -2.07 -20.04 -9.17
N ARG A 80 -2.80 -20.34 -8.09
CA ARG A 80 -3.94 -19.53 -7.59
C ARG A 80 -3.52 -18.39 -6.67
N ASP A 81 -2.33 -18.44 -6.09
CA ASP A 81 -1.85 -17.46 -5.13
C ASP A 81 -1.44 -16.17 -5.86
N PRO A 82 -2.03 -15.00 -5.56
CA PRO A 82 -1.60 -13.74 -6.16
C PRO A 82 -0.26 -13.23 -5.61
N THR A 83 0.22 -13.75 -4.49
CA THR A 83 1.39 -13.22 -3.77
C THR A 83 2.69 -13.19 -4.58
N PRO A 84 3.04 -14.22 -5.37
CA PRO A 84 4.23 -14.14 -6.25
C PRO A 84 4.15 -13.00 -7.27
N TRP A 85 2.95 -12.69 -7.77
CA TRP A 85 2.71 -11.60 -8.70
C TRP A 85 2.72 -10.24 -7.99
N LEU A 86 2.17 -10.18 -6.77
CA LEU A 86 2.27 -9.01 -5.89
C LEU A 86 3.73 -8.68 -5.58
N ALA A 87 4.57 -9.68 -5.29
CA ALA A 87 5.99 -9.49 -5.03
C ALA A 87 6.72 -8.93 -6.26
N GLN A 88 6.43 -9.46 -7.46
CA GLN A 88 6.96 -8.87 -8.70
C GLN A 88 6.45 -7.46 -8.94
N LEU A 89 5.17 -7.17 -8.68
CA LEU A 89 4.59 -5.84 -8.83
C LEU A 89 5.29 -4.82 -7.91
N LEU A 90 5.60 -5.22 -6.68
CA LEU A 90 6.34 -4.41 -5.73
C LEU A 90 7.76 -4.09 -6.22
N LEU A 91 8.45 -5.04 -6.86
CA LEU A 91 9.75 -4.81 -7.51
C LEU A 91 9.62 -3.89 -8.73
N ALA A 92 8.66 -4.20 -9.62
CA ALA A 92 8.46 -3.50 -10.89
C ALA A 92 7.96 -2.07 -10.71
N ARG A 93 7.25 -1.75 -9.63
CA ARG A 93 6.89 -0.37 -9.28
C ARG A 93 8.13 0.53 -9.27
N THR A 94 9.24 0.04 -8.70
CA THR A 94 10.49 0.82 -8.57
C THR A 94 11.45 0.60 -9.74
N LEU A 95 11.63 -0.65 -10.18
CA LEU A 95 12.69 -1.04 -11.12
C LEU A 95 12.17 -1.52 -12.48
N GLY A 96 10.86 -1.49 -12.70
CA GLY A 96 10.20 -2.02 -13.89
C GLY A 96 9.70 -0.94 -14.84
N THR A 97 9.29 -1.41 -16.02
CA THR A 97 8.63 -0.56 -17.03
C THR A 97 7.15 -0.39 -16.73
N GLU A 98 6.49 0.60 -17.34
CA GLU A 98 5.05 0.76 -17.18
C GLU A 98 4.25 -0.46 -17.67
N GLY A 99 4.65 -1.03 -18.80
CA GLY A 99 4.01 -2.24 -19.35
C GLY A 99 4.19 -3.45 -18.44
N GLU A 100 5.35 -3.57 -17.77
CA GLU A 100 5.60 -4.63 -16.78
C GLU A 100 4.69 -4.47 -15.56
N VAL A 101 4.55 -3.26 -15.01
CA VAL A 101 3.65 -2.98 -13.88
C VAL A 101 2.21 -3.33 -14.23
N ALA A 102 1.69 -2.85 -15.37
CA ALA A 102 0.31 -3.10 -15.78
C ALA A 102 0.02 -4.61 -15.90
N ARG A 103 0.91 -5.35 -16.60
CA ARG A 103 0.79 -6.80 -16.75
C ARG A 103 0.81 -7.54 -15.40
N LEU A 104 1.69 -7.15 -14.48
CA LEU A 104 1.79 -7.79 -13.16
C LEU A 104 0.58 -7.48 -12.27
N PHE A 105 0.04 -6.27 -12.37
CA PHE A 105 -1.19 -5.88 -11.71
C PHE A 105 -2.38 -6.70 -12.23
N ASP A 106 -2.47 -6.94 -13.55
CA ASP A 106 -3.49 -7.81 -14.14
C ASP A 106 -3.36 -9.26 -13.66
N GLU A 107 -2.14 -9.82 -13.56
CA GLU A 107 -1.92 -11.15 -12.99
C GLU A 107 -2.42 -11.28 -11.55
N VAL A 108 -2.25 -10.23 -10.73
CA VAL A 108 -2.83 -10.20 -9.38
C VAL A 108 -4.36 -10.17 -9.47
N ARG A 109 -4.93 -9.29 -10.30
CA ARG A 109 -6.38 -9.12 -10.42
C ARG A 109 -7.11 -10.32 -10.98
N VAL A 110 -6.49 -11.09 -11.88
CA VAL A 110 -7.07 -12.35 -12.38
C VAL A 110 -7.28 -13.36 -11.24
N ARG A 111 -6.46 -13.30 -10.19
CA ARG A 111 -6.53 -14.21 -9.03
C ARG A 111 -7.34 -13.63 -7.87
N HIS A 112 -7.20 -12.34 -7.63
CA HIS A 112 -7.90 -11.60 -6.58
C HIS A 112 -8.21 -10.17 -7.08
N PRO A 113 -9.39 -9.95 -7.72
CA PRO A 113 -9.73 -8.70 -8.40
C PRO A 113 -9.66 -7.44 -7.54
N GLU A 114 -9.87 -7.57 -6.23
CA GLU A 114 -9.90 -6.46 -5.28
C GLU A 114 -8.65 -6.41 -4.37
N HIS A 115 -7.57 -7.13 -4.73
CA HIS A 115 -6.38 -7.24 -3.88
C HIS A 115 -5.86 -5.86 -3.46
N HIS A 116 -5.99 -5.58 -2.16
CA HIS A 116 -5.83 -4.25 -1.60
C HIS A 116 -4.42 -3.68 -1.84
N HIS A 117 -3.39 -4.47 -1.50
CA HIS A 117 -2.00 -4.02 -1.65
C HIS A 117 -1.62 -3.73 -3.10
N ALA A 118 -2.12 -4.53 -4.05
CA ALA A 118 -1.82 -4.33 -5.47
C ALA A 118 -2.44 -3.04 -6.01
N HIS A 119 -3.67 -2.69 -5.58
CA HIS A 119 -4.30 -1.43 -5.96
C HIS A 119 -3.55 -0.21 -5.43
N HIS A 120 -3.05 -0.26 -4.18
CA HIS A 120 -2.19 0.79 -3.64
C HIS A 120 -0.90 0.95 -4.45
N LEU A 121 -0.23 -0.14 -4.82
CA LEU A 121 0.99 -0.09 -5.64
C LEU A 121 0.72 0.51 -7.02
N MET A 122 -0.40 0.15 -7.65
CA MET A 122 -0.81 0.70 -8.94
C MET A 122 -1.17 2.19 -8.84
N ALA A 123 -1.91 2.60 -7.80
CA ALA A 123 -2.22 4.01 -7.56
C ALA A 123 -0.95 4.84 -7.36
N ALA A 124 0.00 4.36 -6.55
CA ALA A 124 1.28 5.02 -6.34
C ALA A 124 2.11 5.12 -7.64
N ARG A 125 2.12 4.07 -8.47
CA ARG A 125 2.81 4.10 -9.77
C ARG A 125 2.17 5.08 -10.75
N LEU A 126 0.84 5.09 -10.85
CA LEU A 126 0.13 6.05 -11.67
C LEU A 126 0.37 7.47 -11.18
N ALA A 127 0.41 7.69 -9.85
CA ALA A 127 0.72 8.96 -9.22
C ALA A 127 2.07 9.56 -9.67
N GLU A 128 3.06 8.73 -9.97
CA GLU A 128 4.40 9.17 -10.42
C GLU A 128 4.40 9.76 -11.84
N ARG A 129 3.37 9.47 -12.64
CA ARG A 129 3.27 9.99 -14.00
C ARG A 129 3.04 11.50 -14.02
N ARG A 130 3.63 12.15 -15.03
CA ARG A 130 3.47 13.58 -15.33
C ARG A 130 3.77 14.51 -14.15
N ALA A 131 4.64 14.10 -13.23
CA ALA A 131 5.04 14.92 -12.07
C ALA A 131 5.49 16.34 -12.44
N GLY A 132 6.18 16.48 -13.58
CA GLY A 132 6.66 17.78 -14.08
C GLY A 132 5.56 18.73 -14.55
N ALA A 133 4.36 18.23 -14.87
CA ALA A 133 3.24 19.03 -15.39
C ALA A 133 2.48 19.79 -14.28
N GLY A 134 2.73 19.49 -13.00
CA GLY A 134 2.08 20.14 -11.87
C GLY A 134 0.71 19.53 -11.55
N GLN A 135 -0.14 20.29 -10.85
CA GLN A 135 -1.49 19.87 -10.51
C GLN A 135 -2.34 19.62 -11.77
N ASP A 136 -2.96 18.45 -11.85
CA ASP A 136 -3.94 18.11 -12.87
C ASP A 136 -5.19 17.51 -12.19
N PRO A 137 -6.32 18.24 -12.13
CA PRO A 137 -7.56 17.74 -11.54
C PRO A 137 -8.13 16.51 -12.25
N LEU A 138 -7.74 16.25 -13.50
CA LEU A 138 -8.17 15.13 -14.33
C LEU A 138 -7.09 14.05 -14.43
N HIS A 139 -6.12 14.06 -13.51
CA HIS A 139 -5.06 13.06 -13.58
C HIS A 139 -5.64 11.64 -13.45
N GLU A 140 -5.21 10.75 -14.35
CA GLU A 140 -5.65 9.35 -14.46
C GLU A 140 -5.65 8.53 -13.16
N VAL A 141 -4.85 8.89 -12.15
CA VAL A 141 -4.85 8.17 -10.87
C VAL A 141 -6.18 8.34 -10.13
N TYR A 142 -6.83 9.49 -10.28
CA TYR A 142 -8.10 9.75 -9.64
C TYR A 142 -9.20 8.92 -10.28
N ASP A 143 -9.18 8.79 -11.61
CA ASP A 143 -10.14 7.99 -12.35
C ASP A 143 -9.92 6.49 -12.10
N PHE A 144 -8.66 6.04 -12.06
CA PHE A 144 -8.31 4.67 -11.65
C PHE A 144 -8.82 4.36 -10.23
N ALA A 145 -8.55 5.23 -9.26
CA ALA A 145 -8.93 4.98 -7.88
C ALA A 145 -10.45 5.02 -7.67
N SER A 146 -11.15 5.94 -8.33
CA SER A 146 -12.61 6.01 -8.28
C SER A 146 -13.23 4.76 -8.92
N TRP A 147 -12.77 4.37 -10.11
CA TRP A 147 -13.22 3.16 -10.78
C TRP A 147 -12.96 1.91 -9.93
N ALA A 148 -11.78 1.75 -9.35
CA ALA A 148 -11.47 0.59 -8.52
C ALA A 148 -12.35 0.51 -7.27
N ALA A 149 -12.65 1.65 -6.62
CA ALA A 149 -13.59 1.70 -5.50
C ALA A 149 -15.03 1.38 -5.94
N GLU A 150 -15.47 1.87 -7.10
CA GLU A 150 -16.81 1.63 -7.64
C GLU A 150 -17.04 0.16 -8.08
N GLN A 151 -15.99 -0.52 -8.55
CA GLN A 151 -16.09 -1.93 -8.95
C GLN A 151 -16.01 -2.90 -7.78
N ALA A 152 -15.51 -2.46 -6.63
CA ALA A 152 -15.34 -3.31 -5.45
C ALA A 152 -16.68 -3.55 -4.73
N PRO A 153 -16.84 -4.67 -4.01
CA PRO A 153 -17.91 -4.87 -3.04
C PRO A 153 -18.01 -3.71 -2.04
N ALA A 154 -19.22 -3.44 -1.55
CA ALA A 154 -19.48 -2.30 -0.66
C ALA A 154 -18.70 -2.35 0.66
N ASP A 155 -18.31 -3.53 1.13
CA ASP A 155 -17.52 -3.77 2.34
C ASP A 155 -15.99 -3.79 2.09
N SER A 156 -15.57 -3.60 0.83
CA SER A 156 -14.16 -3.66 0.44
C SER A 156 -13.37 -2.42 0.89
N PRO A 157 -12.17 -2.59 1.46
CA PRO A 157 -11.32 -1.47 1.88
C PRO A 157 -10.82 -0.59 0.72
N LEU A 158 -11.02 -1.02 -0.54
CA LEU A 158 -10.75 -0.19 -1.72
C LEU A 158 -11.55 1.11 -1.77
N ALA A 159 -12.61 1.26 -0.95
CA ALA A 159 -13.30 2.53 -0.75
C ALA A 159 -12.37 3.68 -0.29
N VAL A 160 -11.23 3.35 0.35
CA VAL A 160 -10.21 4.33 0.78
C VAL A 160 -9.21 4.66 -0.33
N LEU A 161 -9.14 3.89 -1.42
CA LEU A 161 -8.16 4.09 -2.49
C LEU A 161 -8.20 5.49 -3.14
N PRO A 162 -9.36 6.16 -3.33
CA PRO A 162 -9.39 7.54 -3.77
C PRO A 162 -8.65 8.51 -2.83
N VAL A 163 -8.65 8.25 -1.52
CA VAL A 163 -7.89 9.02 -0.53
C VAL A 163 -6.39 8.83 -0.73
N VAL A 164 -5.99 7.57 -0.92
CA VAL A 164 -4.61 7.18 -1.20
C VAL A 164 -4.10 7.86 -2.47
N ALA A 165 -4.91 7.88 -3.53
CA ALA A 165 -4.56 8.54 -4.79
C ALA A 165 -4.27 10.04 -4.63
N HIS A 166 -5.05 10.74 -3.81
CA HIS A 166 -4.80 12.15 -3.48
C HIS A 166 -3.49 12.34 -2.69
N ALA A 167 -3.24 11.50 -1.68
CA ALA A 167 -2.03 11.57 -0.89
C ALA A 167 -0.77 11.23 -1.71
N GLU A 168 -0.85 10.22 -2.58
CA GLU A 168 0.23 9.86 -3.51
C GLU A 168 0.50 10.96 -4.54
N ARG A 169 -0.54 11.65 -5.02
CA ARG A 169 -0.36 12.83 -5.88
C ARG A 169 0.34 13.97 -5.17
N TYR A 170 -0.08 14.26 -3.94
CA TYR A 170 0.61 15.23 -3.13
C TYR A 170 2.10 14.86 -2.95
N ARG A 171 2.41 13.61 -2.58
CA ARG A 171 3.79 13.12 -2.42
C ARG A 171 4.62 13.41 -3.65
N VAL A 172 4.13 13.04 -4.83
CA VAL A 172 4.85 13.19 -6.11
C VAL A 172 5.05 14.65 -6.47
N LEU A 173 4.02 15.49 -6.33
CA LEU A 173 4.11 16.90 -6.68
C LEU A 173 5.01 17.68 -5.70
N ALA A 174 4.94 17.38 -4.41
CA ALA A 174 5.79 17.99 -3.40
C ALA A 174 7.26 17.58 -3.59
N ALA A 175 7.54 16.30 -3.87
CA ALA A 175 8.89 15.83 -4.20
C ALA A 175 9.44 16.48 -5.49
N ALA A 176 8.58 16.82 -6.45
CA ALA A 176 8.95 17.53 -7.67
C ALA A 176 9.05 19.07 -7.50
N GLY A 177 8.87 19.60 -6.28
CA GLY A 177 8.87 21.04 -6.01
C GLY A 177 7.69 21.79 -6.65
N ARG A 178 6.61 21.09 -6.95
CA ARG A 178 5.36 21.65 -7.50
C ARG A 178 4.33 21.97 -6.42
N GLU A 179 4.51 21.42 -5.23
CA GLU A 179 3.70 21.69 -4.03
C GLU A 179 4.61 22.01 -2.83
N PRO A 180 4.09 22.74 -1.83
CA PRO A 180 4.75 22.85 -0.54
C PRO A 180 5.08 21.49 0.09
N VAL A 181 6.28 21.41 0.67
CA VAL A 181 6.76 20.23 1.41
C VAL A 181 5.94 19.97 2.68
N ASP A 182 5.32 21.00 3.25
CA ASP A 182 4.36 20.86 4.34
C ASP A 182 2.95 20.50 3.78
N PRO A 183 2.39 19.34 4.14
CA PRO A 183 1.06 18.92 3.69
C PRO A 183 -0.07 19.87 4.09
N LEU A 184 0.08 20.59 5.21
CA LEU A 184 -0.90 21.59 5.66
C LEU A 184 -0.86 22.83 4.76
N ALA A 185 0.33 23.25 4.36
CA ALA A 185 0.53 24.43 3.52
C ALA A 185 0.15 24.20 2.05
N SER A 186 0.14 22.95 1.57
CA SER A 186 -0.16 22.65 0.16
C SER A 186 -1.64 22.78 -0.20
N GLY A 187 -2.54 22.71 0.80
CA GLY A 187 -3.98 22.84 0.56
C GLY A 187 -4.55 21.77 -0.39
N HIS A 188 -3.85 20.66 -0.61
CA HIS A 188 -4.23 19.60 -1.57
C HIS A 188 -5.58 18.94 -1.26
N TRP A 189 -6.09 19.06 -0.03
CA TRP A 189 -7.42 18.63 0.40
C TRP A 189 -8.52 19.68 0.28
N THR A 190 -8.20 20.91 -0.11
CA THR A 190 -9.18 22.01 -0.13
C THR A 190 -10.06 22.00 -1.38
N GLY A 191 -9.72 21.27 -2.44
CA GLY A 191 -10.49 21.24 -3.70
C GLY A 191 -11.85 20.53 -3.60
N ARG A 192 -12.80 20.87 -4.49
CA ARG A 192 -14.13 20.23 -4.52
C ARG A 192 -14.06 18.71 -4.65
N ARG A 193 -13.21 18.18 -5.54
CA ARG A 193 -13.02 16.74 -5.74
C ARG A 193 -12.50 16.07 -4.46
N ALA A 194 -11.46 16.65 -3.86
CA ALA A 194 -10.86 16.14 -2.63
C ALA A 194 -11.89 16.07 -1.48
N ARG A 195 -12.73 17.09 -1.32
CA ARG A 195 -13.81 17.08 -0.32
C ARG A 195 -14.87 16.00 -0.57
N LEU A 196 -15.27 15.78 -1.83
CA LEU A 196 -16.25 14.73 -2.17
C LEU A 196 -15.68 13.34 -1.90
N VAL A 197 -14.44 13.09 -2.35
CA VAL A 197 -13.71 11.85 -2.08
C VAL A 197 -13.59 11.61 -0.58
N MET A 198 -13.20 12.65 0.17
CA MET A 198 -13.01 12.55 1.61
C MET A 198 -14.30 12.30 2.37
N LYS A 199 -15.41 12.93 1.95
CA LYS A 199 -16.73 12.63 2.51
C LYS A 199 -17.11 11.17 2.28
N ALA A 200 -17.02 10.70 1.03
CA ALA A 200 -17.42 9.33 0.68
C ALA A 200 -16.60 8.27 1.43
N ALA A 201 -15.26 8.42 1.48
CA ALA A 201 -14.40 7.48 2.19
C ALA A 201 -14.61 7.50 3.71
N PHE A 202 -14.89 8.68 4.29
CA PHE A 202 -15.15 8.77 5.72
C PHE A 202 -16.53 8.23 6.12
N ASP A 203 -17.56 8.49 5.31
CA ASP A 203 -18.89 7.91 5.52
C ASP A 203 -18.82 6.37 5.45
N TRP A 204 -18.11 5.84 4.44
CA TRP A 204 -17.83 4.40 4.35
C TRP A 204 -17.11 3.87 5.59
N TRP A 205 -16.06 4.57 6.06
CA TRP A 205 -15.31 4.16 7.25
C TRP A 205 -16.17 4.12 8.53
N LEU A 206 -17.14 5.03 8.66
CA LEU A 206 -18.06 5.05 9.81
C LEU A 206 -18.99 3.83 9.82
N GLU A 207 -19.38 3.33 8.65
CA GLU A 207 -20.23 2.15 8.48
C GLU A 207 -19.41 0.84 8.49
N TRP A 208 -18.10 0.93 8.30
CA TRP A 208 -17.24 -0.23 8.13
C TRP A 208 -16.89 -0.92 9.46
N GLU A 209 -17.31 -2.18 9.58
CA GLU A 209 -17.04 -3.06 10.72
C GLU A 209 -15.79 -3.94 10.52
N GLY A 210 -15.12 -3.86 9.36
CA GLY A 210 -14.05 -4.78 8.92
C GLY A 210 -12.68 -4.60 9.59
N GLU A 211 -12.63 -4.47 10.92
CA GLU A 211 -11.38 -4.35 11.68
C GLU A 211 -10.39 -5.50 11.44
N ASP A 212 -10.84 -6.63 10.90
CA ASP A 212 -10.02 -7.80 10.64
C ASP A 212 -9.17 -7.73 9.37
N HIS A 213 -9.38 -6.74 8.48
CA HIS A 213 -8.57 -6.63 7.27
C HIS A 213 -7.09 -6.38 7.62
N PRO A 214 -6.14 -7.17 7.06
CA PRO A 214 -4.72 -7.15 7.46
C PRO A 214 -4.01 -5.81 7.26
N ARG A 215 -4.55 -4.92 6.43
CA ARG A 215 -3.98 -3.60 6.14
C ARG A 215 -4.82 -2.43 6.68
N ASN A 216 -5.83 -2.69 7.52
CA ASN A 216 -6.71 -1.66 8.08
C ASN A 216 -5.96 -0.46 8.70
N ARG A 217 -4.80 -0.71 9.35
CA ARG A 217 -3.97 0.33 9.98
C ARG A 217 -3.44 1.31 8.96
N LEU A 218 -3.10 0.84 7.76
CA LEU A 218 -2.64 1.72 6.69
C LEU A 218 -3.77 2.68 6.29
N ASP A 219 -4.97 2.16 6.09
CA ASP A 219 -6.12 2.93 5.60
C ASP A 219 -6.55 3.97 6.65
N LEU A 220 -6.56 3.58 7.92
CA LEU A 220 -6.77 4.51 9.03
C LEU A 220 -5.73 5.64 9.04
N ASN A 221 -4.46 5.33 8.81
CA ASN A 221 -3.40 6.34 8.76
C ASN A 221 -3.57 7.30 7.56
N TYR A 222 -4.00 6.81 6.38
CA TYR A 222 -4.35 7.67 5.24
C TYR A 222 -5.54 8.58 5.52
N LEU A 223 -6.61 8.04 6.11
CA LEU A 223 -7.78 8.81 6.50
C LEU A 223 -7.43 9.87 7.55
N ALA A 224 -6.65 9.51 8.58
CA ALA A 224 -6.23 10.43 9.63
C ALA A 224 -5.37 11.56 9.09
N HIS A 225 -4.39 11.23 8.24
CA HIS A 225 -3.55 12.22 7.57
C HIS A 225 -4.39 13.18 6.73
N ALA A 226 -5.35 12.66 5.95
CA ALA A 226 -6.22 13.48 5.13
C ALA A 226 -7.12 14.40 5.97
N LYS A 227 -7.76 13.89 7.03
CA LYS A 227 -8.60 14.70 7.94
C LYS A 227 -7.80 15.75 8.70
N TYR A 228 -6.59 15.42 9.11
CA TYR A 228 -5.65 16.36 9.70
C TYR A 228 -5.30 17.48 8.71
N CYS A 229 -4.96 17.14 7.45
CA CYS A 229 -4.65 18.12 6.42
C CYS A 229 -5.85 18.95 5.93
N GLU A 230 -7.06 18.41 6.03
CA GLU A 230 -8.31 19.14 5.78
C GLU A 230 -8.63 20.16 6.88
N GLY A 231 -8.01 20.04 8.07
CA GLY A 231 -8.32 20.87 9.25
C GLY A 231 -9.54 20.39 10.04
N ARG A 232 -9.94 19.12 9.89
CA ARG A 232 -11.10 18.52 10.57
C ARG A 232 -10.68 17.81 11.86
N SER A 233 -10.27 18.59 12.86
CA SER A 233 -9.62 18.05 14.08
C SER A 233 -10.44 17.01 14.84
N ALA A 234 -11.77 17.16 14.91
CA ALA A 234 -12.63 16.20 15.63
C ALA A 234 -12.69 14.81 14.93
N GLU A 235 -12.80 14.79 13.60
CA GLU A 235 -12.79 13.55 12.82
C GLU A 235 -11.38 12.91 12.83
N ALA A 236 -10.34 13.73 12.74
CA ALA A 236 -8.96 13.27 12.88
C ALA A 236 -8.73 12.64 14.27
N ALA A 237 -9.22 13.25 15.35
CA ALA A 237 -9.11 12.71 16.71
C ALA A 237 -9.77 11.32 16.84
N ALA A 238 -10.95 11.12 16.27
CA ALA A 238 -11.62 9.82 16.26
C ALA A 238 -10.77 8.73 15.57
N LEU A 239 -10.16 9.07 14.44
CA LEU A 239 -9.24 8.18 13.72
C LEU A 239 -7.97 7.90 14.54
N PHE A 240 -7.35 8.91 15.16
CA PHE A 240 -6.17 8.73 16.01
C PHE A 240 -6.44 7.86 17.24
N HIS A 241 -7.62 7.97 17.85
CA HIS A 241 -8.02 7.06 18.93
C HIS A 241 -8.07 5.62 18.44
N ARG A 242 -8.64 5.36 17.25
CA ARG A 242 -8.72 4.01 16.68
C ARG A 242 -7.34 3.49 16.28
N ILE A 243 -6.47 4.33 15.71
CA ILE A 243 -5.08 3.96 15.34
C ILE A 243 -4.26 3.59 16.58
N GLY A 244 -4.39 4.35 17.66
CA GLY A 244 -3.57 4.18 18.86
C GLY A 244 -2.08 4.45 18.56
N PRO A 245 -1.14 3.58 18.98
CA PRO A 245 0.29 3.76 18.75
C PRO A 245 0.77 3.30 17.36
N HIS A 246 -0.12 2.77 16.52
CA HIS A 246 0.25 2.04 15.30
C HIS A 246 0.42 2.96 14.09
N ALA A 247 1.43 3.83 14.13
CA ALA A 247 1.82 4.65 12.99
C ALA A 247 2.35 3.78 11.83
N THR A 248 2.02 4.16 10.60
CA THR A 248 2.61 3.59 9.38
C THR A 248 3.59 4.60 8.76
N PRO A 249 4.60 4.17 7.97
CA PRO A 249 5.47 5.11 7.27
C PRO A 249 4.68 6.03 6.33
N ASP A 250 3.84 5.46 5.47
CA ASP A 250 2.99 6.23 4.57
C ASP A 250 1.61 6.43 5.21
N PRO A 251 1.00 7.62 5.09
CA PRO A 251 1.48 8.80 4.35
C PRO A 251 2.35 9.78 5.17
N TRP A 252 2.68 9.47 6.42
CA TRP A 252 3.36 10.42 7.33
C TRP A 252 4.78 10.78 6.90
N SER A 253 5.39 9.96 6.06
CA SER A 253 6.67 10.19 5.40
C SER A 253 6.60 11.24 4.29
N TYR A 254 5.42 11.69 3.85
CA TYR A 254 5.31 12.49 2.63
C TYR A 254 5.73 13.97 2.81
N PRO A 255 6.44 14.56 1.84
CA PRO A 255 7.15 13.86 0.76
C PRO A 255 8.41 13.14 1.26
N ASP A 256 9.15 13.72 2.21
CA ASP A 256 10.39 13.18 2.79
C ASP A 256 10.55 13.55 4.29
N ARG A 257 9.51 13.25 5.08
CA ARG A 257 9.44 13.54 6.53
C ARG A 257 9.77 12.30 7.35
N ASP A 258 10.17 12.51 8.60
CA ASP A 258 10.18 11.42 9.58
C ASP A 258 8.73 11.02 9.93
N PRO A 259 8.30 9.79 9.63
CA PRO A 259 6.90 9.42 9.76
C PRO A 259 6.43 9.33 11.22
N HIS A 260 7.31 8.94 12.14
CA HIS A 260 6.94 8.80 13.54
C HIS A 260 6.71 10.17 14.18
N HIS A 261 7.63 11.10 13.95
CA HIS A 261 7.53 12.47 14.41
C HIS A 261 6.34 13.19 13.78
N ALA A 262 6.10 13.02 12.47
CA ALA A 262 4.95 13.61 11.79
C ALA A 262 3.61 13.08 12.31
N PHE A 263 3.50 11.76 12.54
CA PHE A 263 2.32 11.15 13.15
C PHE A 263 2.07 11.67 14.56
N GLN A 264 3.11 11.70 15.41
CA GLN A 264 2.99 12.16 16.80
C GLN A 264 2.55 13.63 16.86
N ALA A 265 3.20 14.51 16.09
CA ALA A 265 2.83 15.92 16.06
C ALA A 265 1.36 16.13 15.61
N ALA A 266 0.91 15.41 14.58
CA ALA A 266 -0.46 15.49 14.12
C ALA A 266 -1.46 14.93 15.14
N ARG A 267 -1.11 13.83 15.81
CA ARG A 267 -1.91 13.21 16.86
C ARG A 267 -2.06 14.13 18.06
N ASP A 268 -0.97 14.70 18.57
CA ASP A 268 -1.00 15.57 19.75
C ASP A 268 -1.78 16.86 19.46
N ALA A 269 -1.63 17.43 18.26
CA ALA A 269 -2.42 18.57 17.81
C ALA A 269 -3.92 18.26 17.70
N ALA A 270 -4.29 17.11 17.13
CA ALA A 270 -5.70 16.71 16.99
C ALA A 270 -6.36 16.35 18.33
N LEU A 271 -5.61 15.78 19.27
CA LEU A 271 -6.09 15.40 20.60
C LEU A 271 -6.02 16.53 21.62
N GLY A 272 -5.52 17.72 21.25
CA GLY A 272 -5.40 18.86 22.15
C GLY A 272 -4.43 18.64 23.31
N SER A 273 -3.40 17.80 23.12
CA SER A 273 -2.42 17.42 24.15
C SER A 273 -1.16 18.30 24.16
N VAL A 274 -1.28 19.56 23.72
CA VAL A 274 -0.16 20.53 23.65
C VAL A 274 0.13 21.15 25.00
#